data_AF-F9DX11-F1
#
_entry.id   AF-F9DX11-F1
#
_cell.length_a   1.000
_cell.length_b   1.000
_cell.length_c   1.000
_cell.angle_alpha   90.00
_cell.angle_beta   90.00
_cell.angle_gamma   90.00
#
_symmetry.space_group_name_H-M   'P 1'
#
loop_
_entity.id
_entity.type
_entity.pdbx_description
1 polymer ?
#
loop_
_entity_poly.entity_id
_entity_poly.type
_entity_poly.pdbx_seq_one_letter_code
_entity_poly.pdbx_strand_id
1 'polypeptide(L)'
;MRSTDLKIYQKAERLYADCEPVLKNFPRYERLGLSLDINNAFNSLLSTIILANEVMHFRKKYQAEIDGYLSLIIVHFNTAKRKKYITEKRNLLIQNSVMEIGRMLGGWKKATA
;
A
#
# COMPACT_ATOMS: atom_id res chain seq x y z
N MET A 1 -8.64 -0.90 -20.78
CA MET A 1 -7.99 0.18 -20.02
C MET A 1 -6.73 -0.40 -19.40
N ARG A 2 -5.57 0.25 -19.51
CA ARG A 2 -4.37 -0.33 -18.88
C ARG A 2 -4.56 -0.26 -17.37
N SER A 3 -4.12 -1.29 -16.64
CA SER A 3 -4.23 -1.32 -15.18
C SER A 3 -3.54 -0.13 -14.50
N THR A 4 -2.52 0.46 -15.13
CA THR A 4 -1.84 1.68 -14.67
C THR A 4 -2.69 2.95 -14.74
N ASP A 5 -3.77 2.95 -15.54
CA ASP A 5 -4.68 4.09 -15.67
C ASP A 5 -5.74 4.10 -14.55
N LEU A 6 -5.83 3.03 -13.75
CA LEU A 6 -6.71 2.98 -12.60
C LEU A 6 -6.32 4.03 -11.57
N LYS A 7 -7.26 4.89 -11.18
CA LYS A 7 -7.02 5.92 -10.16
C LYS A 7 -6.51 5.33 -8.84
N ILE A 8 -7.00 4.15 -8.45
CA ILE A 8 -6.54 3.46 -7.23
C ILE A 8 -5.09 3.01 -7.35
N TYR A 9 -4.66 2.56 -8.53
CA TYR A 9 -3.26 2.21 -8.81
C TYR A 9 -2.37 3.44 -8.69
N GLN A 10 -2.71 4.53 -9.39
CA GLN A 10 -1.95 5.78 -9.36
C GLN A 10 -1.81 6.35 -7.94
N LYS A 11 -2.86 6.21 -7.11
CA LYS A 11 -2.82 6.64 -5.71
C LYS A 11 -1.89 5.76 -4.87
N ALA A 12 -1.93 4.44 -5.06
CA ALA A 12 -1.05 3.51 -4.38
C ALA A 12 0.42 3.69 -4.79
N GLU A 13 0.68 3.88 -6.09
CA GLU A 13 2.02 4.12 -6.64
C GLU A 13 2.61 5.43 -6.12
N ARG A 14 1.81 6.51 -6.09
CA ARG A 14 2.23 7.78 -5.51
C ARG A 14 2.57 7.65 -4.03
N LEU A 15 1.74 6.93 -3.25
CA LEU A 15 2.04 6.67 -1.84
C LEU A 15 3.35 5.90 -1.69
N TYR A 16 3.60 4.91 -2.54
CA TYR A 16 4.85 4.15 -2.51
C TYR A 16 6.06 5.06 -2.78
N ALA A 17 6.01 5.87 -3.85
CA ALA A 17 7.05 6.83 -4.18
C ALA A 17 7.31 7.85 -3.05
N ASP A 18 6.24 8.32 -2.38
CA ASP A 18 6.34 9.23 -1.24
C ASP A 18 7.01 8.56 0.00
N CYS A 19 6.93 7.22 0.10
CA CYS A 19 7.52 6.45 1.19
C CYS A 19 8.98 6.08 0.94
N GLU A 20 9.40 5.84 -0.30
CA GLU A 20 10.77 5.39 -0.61
C GLU A 20 11.89 6.26 0.02
N PRO A 21 11.86 7.62 -0.02
CA PRO A 21 12.88 8.43 0.62
C PRO A 21 12.92 8.26 2.14
N VAL A 22 11.77 7.95 2.76
CA VAL A 22 11.66 7.71 4.21
C VAL A 22 12.35 6.38 4.56
N LEU A 23 12.14 5.35 3.75
CA LEU A 23 12.73 4.02 3.97
C LEU A 23 14.25 4.02 3.81
N LYS A 24 14.80 4.89 2.95
CA LYS A 24 16.26 5.07 2.80
C LYS A 24 16.94 5.59 4.07
N ASN A 25 16.19 6.29 4.93
CA ASN A 25 16.69 6.85 6.18
C ASN A 25 16.62 5.86 7.36
N PHE A 26 16.10 4.64 7.15
CA PHE A 26 16.09 3.63 8.21
C PHE A 26 17.51 3.18 8.54
N PRO A 27 17.76 2.71 9.78
CA PRO A 27 19.07 2.21 10.17
C PRO A 27 19.57 1.11 9.22
N ARG A 28 20.88 1.03 9.01
CA ARG A 28 21.50 0.09 8.06
C ARG A 28 21.07 -1.37 8.28
N TYR A 29 20.93 -1.79 9.55
CA TYR A 29 20.52 -3.15 9.91
C TYR A 29 19.06 -3.49 9.57
N GLU A 30 18.20 -2.49 9.32
CA GLU A 30 16.79 -2.67 8.93
C GLU A 30 16.57 -2.64 7.42
N ARG A 31 17.62 -2.42 6.61
CA ARG A 31 17.50 -2.38 5.15
C ARG A 31 16.97 -3.69 4.58
N LEU A 32 17.38 -4.82 5.16
CA LEU A 32 16.88 -6.16 4.80
C LEU A 32 15.78 -6.66 5.74
N GLY A 33 15.35 -5.82 6.69
CA GLY A 33 14.24 -6.10 7.59
C GLY A 33 13.02 -5.27 7.19
N LEU A 34 12.61 -4.35 8.07
CA LEU A 34 11.35 -3.61 7.88
C LEU A 34 11.28 -2.81 6.58
N SER A 35 12.42 -2.28 6.09
CA SER A 35 12.44 -1.54 4.82
C SER A 35 12.10 -2.43 3.62
N LEU A 36 12.67 -3.64 3.57
CA LEU A 36 12.38 -4.62 2.54
C LEU A 36 10.95 -5.13 2.63
N ASP A 37 10.45 -5.40 3.84
CA ASP A 37 9.07 -5.84 4.06
C ASP A 37 8.06 -4.80 3.54
N ILE A 38 8.30 -3.52 3.81
CA ILE A 38 7.45 -2.43 3.30
C ILE A 38 7.48 -2.38 1.77
N ASN A 39 8.65 -2.46 1.15
CA ASN A 39 8.76 -2.48 -0.32
C ASN A 39 8.01 -3.67 -0.92
N ASN A 40 8.15 -4.85 -0.32
CA ASN A 40 7.43 -6.05 -0.76
C ASN A 40 5.92 -5.90 -0.61
N ALA A 41 5.44 -5.30 0.49
CA ALA A 41 4.02 -5.02 0.68
C ALA A 41 3.46 -4.06 -0.38
N PHE A 42 4.19 -2.99 -0.74
CA PHE A 42 3.79 -2.08 -1.82
C PHE A 42 3.82 -2.75 -3.20
N ASN A 43 4.86 -3.50 -3.52
CA ASN A 43 4.94 -4.25 -4.78
C ASN A 43 3.79 -5.27 -4.91
N SER A 44 3.43 -5.92 -3.80
CA SER A 44 2.31 -6.85 -3.75
C SER A 44 0.98 -6.10 -3.92
N LEU A 45 0.79 -4.98 -3.22
CA LEU A 45 -0.40 -4.13 -3.39
C LEU A 45 -0.60 -3.71 -4.86
N LEU A 46 0.45 -3.21 -5.52
CA LEU A 46 0.38 -2.76 -6.91
C LEU A 46 0.09 -3.91 -7.87
N SER A 47 0.77 -5.04 -7.70
CA SER A 47 0.53 -6.22 -8.55
C SER A 47 -0.87 -6.81 -8.34
N THR A 48 -1.38 -6.85 -7.11
CA THR A 48 -2.75 -7.31 -6.82
C THR A 48 -3.82 -6.35 -7.35
N ILE A 49 -3.58 -5.03 -7.37
CA ILE A 49 -4.47 -4.06 -8.06
C ILE A 49 -4.56 -4.37 -9.56
N ILE A 50 -3.42 -4.66 -10.19
CA ILE A 50 -3.38 -5.06 -11.61
C ILE A 50 -4.17 -6.36 -11.81
N LEU A 51 -3.91 -7.39 -10.99
CA LEU A 51 -4.62 -8.68 -11.08
C LEU A 51 -6.14 -8.54 -10.87
N ALA A 52 -6.58 -7.70 -9.94
CA ALA A 52 -8.01 -7.42 -9.74
C ALA A 52 -8.69 -6.82 -10.97
N ASN A 53 -7.94 -6.04 -11.76
CA ASN A 53 -8.45 -5.46 -13.00
C ASN A 53 -8.49 -6.47 -14.15
N GLU A 54 -7.37 -7.15 -14.39
CA GLU A 54 -7.19 -8.05 -15.54
C GLU A 54 -7.92 -9.40 -15.37
N VAL A 55 -7.92 -9.95 -14.15
CA VAL A 55 -8.42 -11.29 -13.86
C VAL A 55 -9.82 -11.22 -13.24
N MET A 56 -10.80 -10.85 -14.08
CA MET A 56 -12.15 -10.50 -13.62
C MET A 56 -12.84 -11.59 -12.78
N HIS A 57 -12.64 -12.86 -13.12
CA HIS A 57 -13.23 -14.00 -12.40
C HIS A 57 -12.70 -14.16 -10.96
N PHE A 58 -11.48 -13.70 -10.68
CA PHE A 58 -10.89 -13.67 -9.33
C PHE A 58 -10.86 -12.27 -8.70
N ARG A 59 -11.50 -11.27 -9.34
CA ARG A 59 -11.47 -9.88 -8.88
C ARG A 59 -11.84 -9.73 -7.41
N LYS A 60 -12.92 -10.38 -6.94
CA LYS A 60 -13.36 -10.28 -5.53
C LYS A 60 -12.29 -10.77 -4.55
N LYS A 61 -11.58 -11.85 -4.90
CA LYS A 61 -10.46 -12.37 -4.11
C LYS A 61 -9.32 -11.35 -4.06
N TYR A 62 -8.88 -10.85 -5.21
CA TYR A 62 -7.79 -9.87 -5.27
C TYR A 62 -8.17 -8.55 -4.56
N GLN A 63 -9.42 -8.10 -4.70
CA GLN A 63 -9.91 -6.94 -3.95
C GLN A 63 -9.94 -7.16 -2.43
N ALA A 64 -10.08 -8.40 -1.94
CA ALA A 64 -9.91 -8.71 -0.52
C ALA A 64 -8.43 -8.73 -0.11
N GLU A 65 -7.55 -9.24 -0.97
CA GLU A 65 -6.09 -9.21 -0.74
C GLU A 65 -5.56 -7.77 -0.69
N ILE A 66 -6.08 -6.86 -1.51
CA ILE A 66 -5.74 -5.42 -1.46
C ILE A 66 -6.01 -4.85 -0.05
N ASP A 67 -7.14 -5.15 0.58
CA ASP A 67 -7.41 -4.72 1.97
C ASP A 67 -6.39 -5.27 2.96
N GLY A 68 -5.97 -6.52 2.76
CA GLY A 68 -4.92 -7.16 3.55
C GLY A 68 -3.59 -6.42 3.44
N TYR A 69 -3.16 -6.09 2.22
CA TYR A 69 -1.92 -5.33 2.00
C TYR A 69 -1.98 -3.91 2.55
N LEU A 70 -3.12 -3.21 2.42
CA LEU A 70 -3.30 -1.89 3.03
C LEU A 70 -3.15 -1.95 4.56
N SER A 71 -3.73 -2.98 5.19
CA SER A 71 -3.60 -3.21 6.64
C SER A 71 -2.16 -3.52 7.04
N LEU A 72 -1.46 -4.35 6.25
CA LEU A 72 -0.06 -4.71 6.48
C LEU A 72 0.86 -3.49 6.41
N ILE A 73 0.65 -2.61 5.42
CA ILE A 73 1.38 -1.34 5.30
C ILE A 73 1.21 -0.49 6.57
N ILE A 74 -0.01 -0.36 7.10
CA ILE A 74 -0.26 0.36 8.36
C ILE A 74 0.52 -0.28 9.53
N VAL A 75 0.51 -1.61 9.64
CA VAL A 75 1.24 -2.33 10.70
C VAL A 75 2.74 -2.08 10.61
N HIS A 76 3.31 -2.11 9.41
CA HIS A 76 4.74 -1.84 9.22
C HIS A 76 5.11 -0.40 9.58
N PHE A 77 4.33 0.60 9.15
CA PHE A 77 4.62 1.99 9.51
C PHE A 77 4.37 2.30 10.98
N ASN A 78 3.38 1.68 11.62
CA ASN A 78 3.24 1.73 13.07
C ASN A 78 4.45 1.13 13.79
N THR A 79 5.03 0.07 13.24
CA THR A 79 6.27 -0.52 13.76
C THR A 79 7.46 0.41 13.58
N ALA A 80 7.62 1.02 12.40
CA ALA A 80 8.64 2.04 12.14
C ALA A 80 8.52 3.22 13.11
N LYS A 81 7.28 3.65 13.40
CA LYS A 81 7.01 4.69 14.40
C LYS A 81 7.44 4.27 15.80
N ARG A 82 7.05 3.07 16.26
CA ARG A 82 7.45 2.56 17.59
C ARG A 82 8.97 2.47 17.74
N LYS A 83 9.66 2.09 16.66
CA LYS A 83 11.13 2.07 16.57
C LYS A 83 11.76 3.46 16.40
N LYS A 84 10.95 4.53 16.34
CA LYS A 84 11.36 5.93 16.13
C LYS A 84 12.09 6.19 14.80
N TYR A 85 11.86 5.36 13.78
CA TYR A 85 12.41 5.57 12.44
C TYR A 85 11.65 6.64 11.65
N ILE A 86 10.40 6.88 12.05
CA ILE A 86 9.56 7.95 11.52
C ILE A 86 8.86 8.70 12.66
N THR A 87 8.44 9.93 12.38
CA THR A 87 7.66 10.74 13.31
C THR A 87 6.19 10.31 13.32
N GLU A 88 5.46 10.63 14.40
CA GLU A 88 3.99 10.45 14.46
C GLU A 88 3.29 11.15 13.30
N LYS A 89 3.70 12.40 12.99
CA LYS A 89 3.15 13.18 11.88
C LYS A 89 3.31 12.43 10.55
N ARG A 90 4.48 11.84 10.29
CA ARG A 90 4.72 11.07 9.06
C ARG A 90 3.85 9.82 9.02
N ASN A 91 3.75 9.09 10.14
CA ASN A 91 2.92 7.90 10.24
C ASN A 91 1.44 8.21 9.97
N LEU A 92 0.93 9.32 10.51
CA LEU A 92 -0.46 9.76 10.29
C LEU A 92 -0.74 10.10 8.82
N LEU A 93 0.19 10.78 8.14
CA LEU A 93 0.04 11.08 6.70
C LEU A 93 -0.05 9.81 5.85
N ILE A 94 0.75 8.80 6.19
CA ILE A 94 0.72 7.50 5.51
C ILE A 94 -0.60 6.80 5.77
N GLN A 95 -1.05 6.74 7.03
CA GLN A 95 -2.35 6.14 7.37
C GLN A 95 -3.52 6.82 6.66
N ASN A 96 -3.51 8.15 6.59
CA ASN A 96 -4.54 8.91 5.85
C ASN A 96 -4.57 8.53 4.36
N SER A 97 -3.39 8.38 3.75
CA SER A 97 -3.27 7.97 2.36
C SER A 97 -3.76 6.53 2.15
N VAL A 98 -3.42 5.61 3.05
CA VAL A 98 -3.92 4.22 3.02
C VAL A 98 -5.44 4.18 3.18
N MET A 99 -6.01 4.95 4.10
CA MET A 99 -7.47 5.04 4.28
C MET A 99 -8.18 5.58 3.03
N GLU A 100 -7.58 6.54 2.33
CA GLU A 100 -8.11 7.05 1.07
C GLU A 100 -8.14 5.96 0.00
N ILE A 101 -7.05 5.20 -0.15
CA ILE A 101 -6.98 4.05 -1.07
C ILE A 101 -8.04 3.00 -0.69
N GLY A 102 -8.22 2.71 0.61
CA GLY A 102 -9.27 1.80 1.09
C GLY A 102 -10.69 2.27 0.74
N ARG A 103 -10.98 3.58 0.83
CA ARG A 103 -12.26 4.14 0.37
C ARG A 103 -12.45 3.98 -1.14
N MET A 104 -11.41 4.21 -1.92
CA MET A 104 -11.44 4.01 -3.38
C MET A 104 -11.73 2.54 -3.72
N LEU A 105 -11.09 1.60 -3.01
CA LEU A 105 -11.34 0.17 -3.16
C LEU A 105 -12.78 -0.18 -2.80
N GLY A 106 -13.33 0.36 -1.70
CA GLY A 106 -14.72 0.15 -1.33
C GLY A 106 -15.70 0.64 -2.39
N GLY A 107 -15.43 1.78 -3.01
CA GLY A 107 -16.18 2.27 -4.17
C GLY A 107 -16.07 1.34 -5.37
N TRP A 108 -14.87 0.86 -5.67
CA TRP A 108 -14.63 -0.09 -6.77
C TRP A 108 -15.37 -1.42 -6.54
N LYS A 109 -15.29 -1.99 -5.34
CA LYS A 109 -16.02 -3.20 -4.94
C LYS A 109 -17.51 -3.07 -5.20
N LYS A 110 -18.13 -1.94 -4.83
CA LYS A 110 -19.55 -1.67 -5.06
C LYS A 110 -19.91 -1.56 -6.55
N ALA A 111 -19.04 -0.93 -7.35
CA ALA A 111 -19.26 -0.78 -8.78
C ALA A 111 -19.08 -2.09 -9.57
N THR A 112 -18.35 -3.06 -9.01
CA THR A 112 -18.09 -4.37 -9.63
C THR A 112 -18.68 -5.55 -8.84
N ALA A 113 -19.63 -5.27 -7.93
CA ALA A 113 -20.23 -6.26 -7.04
C ALA A 113 -21.12 -7.26 -7.79
#